data_AF-A0A5C3KLP9-F1
#
_entry.id   AF-A0A5C3KLP9-F1
#
_cell.length_a   1.000
_cell.length_b   1.000
_cell.length_c   1.000
_cell.angle_alpha   90.00
_cell.angle_beta   90.00
_cell.angle_gamma   90.00
#
_symmetry.space_group_name_H-M   'P 1'
#
loop_
_entity.id
_entity.type
_entity.pdbx_description
1 polymer ?
#
loop_
_entity_poly.entity_id
_entity_poly.type
_entity_poly.pdbx_seq_one_letter_code
_entity_poly.pdbx_strand_id
1 'polypeptide(L)'
;MTARSVVQHELRRLREEIRQLQRNRPASVGYSDANAVTITNALGETFSVPWELVRSQEYMHDIMMKHFAGKPGERRVAERRYCISRPDDGSLVGLDNWEDIVKSGEKLVMSMLIEKVLVPSIASNCPQCGKTALGTY
;
A
#
# COMPACT_ATOMS: atom_id res chain seq x y z
N MET A 1 8.05 51.67 1.95
CA MET A 1 7.86 50.27 1.50
C MET A 1 6.42 49.88 1.75
N THR A 2 5.70 49.41 0.74
CA THR A 2 4.27 49.04 0.85
C THR A 2 4.13 47.55 1.19
N ALA A 3 3.08 47.16 1.91
CA ALA A 3 2.83 45.76 2.31
C ALA A 3 2.91 44.77 1.14
N ARG A 4 2.51 45.21 -0.07
CA ARG A 4 2.59 44.44 -1.31
C ARG A 4 4.03 44.09 -1.72
N SER A 5 4.99 44.99 -1.48
CA SER A 5 6.41 44.77 -1.76
C SER A 5 7.08 43.77 -0.82
N VAL A 6 6.63 43.72 0.44
CA VAL A 6 7.10 42.74 1.44
C VAL A 6 6.60 41.35 1.10
N VAL A 7 5.32 41.20 0.76
CA VAL A 7 4.72 39.91 0.37
C VAL A 7 5.38 39.36 -0.91
N GLN A 8 5.68 40.21 -1.89
CA GLN A 8 6.38 39.77 -3.11
C GLN A 8 7.82 39.32 -2.84
N HIS A 9 8.50 39.98 -1.88
CA HIS A 9 9.85 39.59 -1.47
C HIS A 9 9.84 38.22 -0.77
N GLU A 10 8.93 38.00 0.18
CA GLU A 10 8.78 36.73 0.89
C GLU A 10 8.40 35.58 -0.04
N LEU A 11 7.47 35.80 -0.99
CA LEU A 11 7.12 34.80 -2.01
C LEU A 11 8.31 34.42 -2.89
N ARG A 12 9.17 35.40 -3.23
CA ARG A 12 10.38 35.14 -4.03
C ARG A 12 11.40 34.33 -3.23
N ARG A 13 11.56 34.63 -1.94
CA ARG A 13 12.43 33.90 -1.02
C ARG A 13 11.97 32.45 -0.83
N LEU A 14 10.69 32.24 -0.51
CA LEU A 14 10.10 30.91 -0.37
C LEU A 14 10.24 30.07 -1.64
N ARG A 15 10.03 30.67 -2.82
CA ARG A 15 10.22 29.97 -4.10
C ARG A 15 11.67 29.54 -4.31
N GLU A 16 12.63 30.36 -3.93
CA GLU A 16 14.04 30.01 -4.06
C GLU A 16 14.44 28.92 -3.05
N GLU A 17 13.96 29.00 -1.81
CA GLU A 17 14.17 27.95 -0.80
C GLU A 17 13.60 26.59 -1.27
N ILE A 18 12.38 26.58 -1.82
CA ILE A 18 11.80 25.35 -2.40
C ILE A 18 12.64 24.81 -3.56
N ARG A 19 13.14 25.69 -4.45
CA ARG A 19 14.01 25.28 -5.58
C ARG A 19 15.35 24.72 -5.12
N GLN A 20 15.90 25.23 -4.03
CA GLN A 20 17.15 24.73 -3.45
C GLN A 20 16.92 23.36 -2.79
N LEU A 21 15.81 23.19 -2.07
CA LEU A 21 15.42 21.90 -1.49
C LEU A 21 15.15 20.84 -2.56
N GLN A 22 14.54 21.23 -3.69
CA GLN A 22 14.32 20.32 -4.82
C GLN A 22 15.63 19.92 -5.52
N ARG A 23 16.59 20.85 -5.65
CA ARG A 23 17.92 20.57 -6.23
C ARG A 23 18.78 19.67 -5.34
N ASN A 24 18.66 19.84 -4.02
CA ASN A 24 19.36 19.02 -3.04
C ASN A 24 18.57 17.77 -2.64
N ARG A 25 17.48 17.45 -3.34
CA ARG A 25 16.75 16.21 -3.12
C ARG A 25 17.64 15.05 -3.59
N PRO A 26 17.91 14.04 -2.75
CA PRO A 26 18.61 12.84 -3.20
C PRO A 26 17.94 12.29 -4.48
N ALA A 27 18.76 11.93 -5.48
CA ALA A 27 18.30 11.48 -6.80
C ALA A 27 17.37 10.27 -6.71
N SER A 28 17.49 9.50 -5.63
CA SER A 28 16.48 8.60 -5.12
C SER A 28 16.69 8.50 -3.61
N VAL A 29 15.60 8.56 -2.84
CA VAL A 29 15.61 7.88 -1.55
C VAL A 29 15.48 6.41 -1.93
N GLY A 30 16.61 5.70 -2.03
CA GLY A 30 16.58 4.26 -2.19
C GLY A 30 15.88 3.67 -0.97
N TYR A 31 14.67 3.18 -1.15
CA TYR A 31 14.02 2.36 -0.15
C TYR A 31 14.69 0.99 -0.23
N SER A 32 15.40 0.64 0.83
CA SER A 32 16.02 -0.66 1.02
C SER A 32 15.34 -1.35 2.20
N ASP A 33 15.60 -2.63 2.38
CA ASP A 33 15.08 -3.37 3.54
C ASP A 33 15.50 -2.70 4.89
N ALA A 34 16.53 -1.84 4.91
CA ALA A 34 16.92 -1.11 6.11
C ALA A 34 15.98 0.05 6.53
N ASN A 35 15.09 0.53 5.66
CA ASN A 35 14.23 1.69 5.93
C ASN A 35 12.81 1.59 5.34
N ALA A 36 12.43 0.43 4.83
CA ALA A 36 11.14 0.24 4.20
C ALA A 36 10.59 -1.17 4.45
N VAL A 37 9.27 -1.24 4.48
CA VAL A 37 8.52 -2.50 4.46
C VAL A 37 8.18 -2.80 3.01
N THR A 38 8.50 -4.01 2.56
CA THR A 38 8.19 -4.45 1.19
C THR A 38 6.89 -5.24 1.22
N ILE A 39 5.91 -4.84 0.41
CA ILE A 39 4.60 -5.48 0.36
C ILE A 39 4.34 -6.02 -1.04
N THR A 40 4.03 -7.31 -1.12
CA THR A 40 3.44 -7.94 -2.30
C THR A 40 1.92 -7.95 -2.13
N ASN A 41 1.21 -7.27 -3.03
CA ASN A 41 -0.24 -7.18 -2.96
C ASN A 41 -0.95 -8.43 -3.49
N ALA A 42 -2.27 -8.51 -3.29
CA ALA A 42 -3.07 -9.65 -3.73
C ALA A 42 -3.17 -9.82 -5.26
N LEU A 43 -2.69 -8.85 -6.04
CA LEU A 43 -2.58 -8.92 -7.51
C LEU A 43 -1.17 -9.35 -7.96
N GLY A 44 -0.25 -9.59 -7.02
CA GLY A 44 1.14 -9.95 -7.27
C GLY A 44 2.07 -8.75 -7.50
N GLU A 45 1.58 -7.51 -7.39
CA GLU A 45 2.43 -6.32 -7.52
C GLU A 45 3.22 -6.11 -6.22
N THR A 46 4.53 -5.88 -6.33
CA THR A 46 5.40 -5.61 -5.18
C THR A 46 5.78 -4.14 -5.13
N PHE A 47 5.67 -3.52 -3.95
CA PHE A 47 6.13 -2.15 -3.72
C PHE A 47 6.68 -1.99 -2.31
N SER A 48 7.57 -1.03 -2.13
CA SER A 48 8.18 -0.73 -0.83
C SER A 48 7.63 0.59 -0.28
N VAL A 49 7.31 0.59 1.00
CA VAL A 49 6.83 1.77 1.71
C VAL A 49 7.78 2.09 2.87
N PRO A 50 8.28 3.32 2.99
CA PRO A 50 9.07 3.70 4.14
C PRO A 50 8.29 3.48 5.44
N TRP A 51 8.97 2.85 6.40
CA TRP A 51 8.44 2.51 7.72
C TRP A 51 7.82 3.71 8.46
N GLU A 52 8.29 4.95 8.23
CA GLU A 52 7.69 6.15 8.82
C GLU A 52 6.27 6.44 8.34
N LEU A 53 5.89 5.94 7.15
CA LEU A 53 4.56 6.09 6.59
C LEU A 53 3.62 4.93 6.95
N VAL A 54 4.13 3.85 7.55
CA VAL A 54 3.33 2.68 7.98
C VAL A 54 3.42 2.46 9.47
N ARG A 55 3.54 3.54 10.25
CA ARG A 55 3.61 3.49 11.73
C ARG A 55 2.37 2.89 12.38
N SER A 56 1.23 2.87 11.67
CA SER A 56 0.03 2.19 12.12
C SER A 56 -0.63 1.43 10.97
N GLN A 57 -1.45 0.45 11.33
CA GLN A 57 -2.21 -0.33 10.36
C GLN A 57 -3.20 0.55 9.57
N GLU A 58 -3.69 1.64 10.15
CA GLU A 58 -4.57 2.61 9.48
C GLU A 58 -3.84 3.32 8.34
N TYR A 59 -2.60 3.77 8.55
CA TYR A 59 -1.84 4.40 7.47
C TYR A 59 -1.55 3.41 6.34
N MET A 60 -1.22 2.17 6.68
CA MET A 60 -1.09 1.11 5.69
C MET A 60 -2.39 0.89 4.92
N HIS A 61 -3.53 0.90 5.61
CA HIS A 61 -4.83 0.78 4.99
C HIS A 61 -5.11 1.94 4.02
N ASP A 62 -4.79 3.18 4.39
CA ASP A 62 -4.94 4.35 3.50
C ASP A 62 -4.05 4.26 2.25
N ILE A 63 -2.86 3.71 2.39
CA ILE A 63 -1.97 3.41 1.26
C ILE A 63 -2.62 2.37 0.35
N MET A 64 -3.17 1.29 0.92
CA MET A 64 -3.86 0.25 0.15
C MET A 64 -5.10 0.77 -0.56
N MET A 65 -5.88 1.65 0.09
CA MET A 65 -7.03 2.31 -0.54
C MET A 65 -6.63 3.06 -1.81
N LYS A 66 -5.52 3.80 -1.76
CA LYS A 66 -4.99 4.51 -2.94
C LYS A 66 -4.42 3.55 -3.99
N HIS A 67 -3.71 2.51 -3.55
CA HIS A 67 -3.07 1.55 -4.45
C HIS A 67 -4.09 0.72 -5.24
N PHE A 68 -5.24 0.43 -4.64
CA PHE A 68 -6.32 -0.34 -5.25
C PHE A 68 -7.41 0.51 -5.93
N ALA A 69 -7.31 1.84 -5.92
CA ALA A 69 -8.27 2.70 -6.59
C ALA A 69 -8.36 2.36 -8.09
N GLY A 70 -9.56 2.01 -8.57
CA GLY A 70 -9.81 1.57 -9.95
C GLY A 70 -9.30 0.17 -10.30
N LYS A 71 -8.81 -0.61 -9.32
CA LYS A 71 -8.28 -1.96 -9.54
C LYS A 71 -9.21 -3.05 -9.00
N PRO A 72 -9.14 -4.29 -9.52
CA PRO A 72 -9.80 -5.43 -8.90
C PRO A 72 -9.41 -5.57 -7.43
N GLY A 73 -10.41 -5.65 -6.55
CA GLY A 73 -10.20 -5.69 -5.10
C GLY A 73 -10.42 -4.36 -4.38
N GLU A 74 -10.62 -3.24 -5.07
CA GLU A 74 -10.90 -1.92 -4.45
C GLU A 74 -11.96 -1.99 -3.33
N ARG A 75 -13.12 -2.57 -3.65
CA ARG A 75 -14.22 -2.74 -2.68
C ARG A 75 -13.81 -3.59 -1.48
N ARG A 76 -13.01 -4.65 -1.70
CA ARG A 76 -12.52 -5.51 -0.61
C ARG A 76 -11.57 -4.76 0.30
N VAL A 77 -10.69 -3.94 -0.28
CA VAL A 77 -9.81 -3.07 0.49
C VAL A 77 -10.63 -2.06 1.30
N ALA A 78 -11.59 -1.37 0.69
CA ALA A 78 -12.47 -0.42 1.36
C ALA A 78 -13.24 -1.03 2.54
N GLU A 79 -13.68 -2.28 2.41
CA GLU A 79 -14.38 -3.02 3.45
C GLU A 79 -13.43 -3.74 4.43
N ARG A 80 -12.11 -3.52 4.33
CA ARG A 80 -11.07 -4.21 5.13
C ARG A 80 -11.12 -5.73 5.05
N ARG A 81 -11.63 -6.28 3.93
CA ARG A 81 -11.72 -7.71 3.65
C ARG A 81 -10.47 -8.24 2.97
N TYR A 82 -9.33 -8.04 3.61
CA TYR A 82 -8.02 -8.58 3.23
C TYR A 82 -7.23 -8.93 4.50
N CYS A 83 -6.21 -9.77 4.35
CA CYS A 83 -5.24 -10.06 5.40
C CYS A 83 -3.83 -9.72 4.91
N ILE A 84 -2.95 -9.46 5.87
CA ILE A 84 -1.51 -9.30 5.65
C ILE A 84 -0.83 -10.41 6.44
N SER A 85 0.16 -11.06 5.83
CA SER A 85 0.92 -12.13 6.46
C SER A 85 2.40 -12.05 6.12
N ARG A 86 3.24 -12.71 6.93
CA ARG A 86 4.64 -12.93 6.58
C ARG A 86 4.74 -14.04 5.52
N PRO A 87 5.62 -13.91 4.51
CA PRO A 87 5.81 -14.93 3.48
C PRO A 87 6.46 -16.19 4.03
N ASP A 88 7.27 -16.08 5.09
CA ASP A 88 8.12 -17.18 5.57
C ASP A 88 7.32 -18.26 6.30
N ASP A 89 6.41 -17.85 7.20
CA ASP A 89 5.63 -18.74 8.05
C ASP A 89 4.11 -18.60 7.89
N GLY A 90 3.65 -17.65 7.07
CA GLY A 90 2.23 -17.35 6.88
C GLY A 90 1.57 -16.70 8.10
N SER A 91 2.33 -16.28 9.11
CA SER A 91 1.79 -15.66 10.32
C SER A 91 1.05 -14.36 9.96
N LEU A 92 -0.13 -14.19 10.55
CA LEU A 92 -0.94 -13.00 10.32
C LEU A 92 -0.34 -11.78 11.03
N VAL A 93 -0.39 -10.67 10.30
CA VAL A 93 -0.05 -9.35 10.80
C VAL A 93 -1.33 -8.65 11.25
N GLY A 94 -1.38 -8.27 12.52
CA GLY A 94 -2.48 -7.56 13.15
C GLY A 94 -1.99 -6.39 13.99
N LEU A 95 -2.91 -5.77 14.72
CA LEU A 95 -2.60 -4.62 15.58
C LEU A 95 -1.54 -4.96 16.64
N ASP A 96 -1.65 -6.15 17.22
CA ASP A 96 -0.84 -6.57 18.37
C ASP A 96 0.64 -6.81 18.02
N ASN A 97 0.97 -6.99 16.75
CA ASN A 97 2.34 -7.25 16.28
C ASN A 97 2.83 -6.26 15.21
N TRP A 98 2.11 -5.15 14.99
CA TRP A 98 2.41 -4.20 13.93
C TRP A 98 3.75 -3.47 14.15
N GLU A 99 4.04 -3.07 15.38
CA GLU A 99 5.27 -2.32 15.70
C GLU A 99 6.56 -3.12 15.47
N ASP A 100 6.49 -4.44 15.62
CA ASP A 100 7.63 -5.34 15.44
C ASP A 100 8.02 -5.46 13.96
N ILE A 101 7.03 -5.40 13.07
CA ILE A 101 7.17 -5.55 11.62
C ILE A 101 7.83 -4.32 10.99
N VAL A 102 7.49 -3.15 11.52
CA VAL A 102 7.95 -1.86 10.98
C VAL A 102 9.47 -1.72 11.11
N LYS A 103 10.11 -2.38 12.09
CA LYS A 103 11.54 -2.20 12.42
C LYS A 103 12.51 -3.14 11.72
N SER A 104 12.03 -4.20 11.09
CA SER A 104 12.87 -5.33 10.62
C SER A 104 13.13 -5.37 9.11
N GLY A 105 12.59 -4.41 8.33
CA GLY A 105 12.67 -4.51 6.87
C GLY A 105 11.82 -5.64 6.30
N GLU A 106 10.76 -6.00 7.03
CA GLU A 106 10.00 -7.21 6.76
C GLU A 106 9.32 -7.17 5.38
N LYS A 107 9.26 -8.35 4.78
CA LYS A 107 8.48 -8.60 3.57
C LYS A 107 7.11 -9.07 4.01
N LEU A 108 6.07 -8.46 3.45
CA LEU A 108 4.68 -8.74 3.75
C LEU A 108 3.95 -9.16 2.49
N VAL A 109 3.01 -10.08 2.65
CA VAL A 109 2.12 -10.51 1.58
C VAL A 109 0.70 -10.15 1.97
N MET A 110 0.01 -9.41 1.10
CA MET A 110 -1.41 -9.16 1.23
C MET A 110 -2.18 -10.21 0.44
N SER A 111 -3.20 -10.78 1.07
CA SER A 111 -4.11 -11.74 0.47
C SER A 111 -5.56 -11.29 0.60
N MET A 112 -6.35 -11.53 -0.43
CA MET A 112 -7.81 -11.37 -0.37
C MET A 112 -8.49 -12.25 -1.40
N LEU A 113 -9.74 -12.61 -1.14
CA LEU A 113 -10.59 -13.21 -2.15
C LEU A 113 -11.04 -12.11 -3.12
N ILE A 114 -10.53 -12.12 -4.34
CA ILE A 114 -11.05 -11.27 -5.40
C ILE A 114 -12.26 -11.97 -5.99
N GLU A 115 -13.42 -11.30 -5.95
CA GLU A 115 -14.58 -11.68 -6.75
C GLU A 115 -14.17 -11.55 -8.22
N LYS A 116 -13.57 -12.61 -8.77
CA LYS A 116 -13.43 -12.74 -10.21
C LYS A 116 -14.84 -12.59 -10.77
N VAL A 117 -15.05 -11.67 -11.70
CA VAL A 117 -16.13 -11.80 -12.67
C VAL A 117 -15.75 -13.02 -13.51
N LEU A 118 -16.01 -14.21 -12.96
CA LEU A 118 -16.13 -15.41 -13.76
C LEU A 118 -17.18 -15.04 -14.79
N VAL A 119 -16.82 -15.14 -16.07
CA VAL A 119 -17.77 -15.03 -17.18
C VAL A 119 -19.07 -15.70 -16.71
N PRO A 120 -20.26 -15.10 -16.87
CA PRO A 120 -21.49 -15.61 -16.23
C PRO A 120 -21.73 -17.12 -16.45
N SER A 121 -21.22 -17.67 -17.56
CA SER A 121 -21.19 -19.10 -17.90
C SER A 121 -20.36 -20.00 -16.97
N ILE A 122 -19.48 -19.44 -16.14
CA ILE A 122 -18.54 -20.12 -15.23
C ILE A 122 -18.80 -19.73 -13.77
N ALA A 123 -19.73 -18.81 -13.49
CA ALA A 123 -20.09 -18.41 -12.12
C ALA A 123 -20.59 -19.61 -11.29
N SER A 124 -21.16 -20.61 -11.95
CA SER A 124 -21.55 -21.90 -11.40
C SER A 124 -20.49 -22.98 -11.60
N ASN A 125 -19.19 -22.67 -11.72
CA ASN A 125 -18.14 -23.68 -11.80
C ASN A 125 -16.95 -23.28 -10.91
N CYS A 126 -16.49 -24.20 -10.04
CA CYS A 126 -15.29 -23.98 -9.25
C CYS A 126 -14.08 -23.78 -10.20
N PRO A 127 -13.29 -22.70 -10.06
CA PRO A 127 -12.18 -22.43 -10.97
C PRO A 127 -10.99 -23.41 -10.83
N GLN A 128 -10.96 -24.23 -9.77
CA GLN A 128 -9.90 -25.21 -9.54
C GLN A 128 -10.21 -26.59 -10.16
N CYS A 129 -11.48 -26.98 -10.23
CA CYS A 129 -11.86 -28.33 -10.69
C CYS A 129 -13.07 -28.37 -11.64
N GLY A 130 -13.68 -27.24 -11.94
CA GLY A 130 -14.74 -27.08 -12.95
C GLY A 130 -16.15 -27.52 -12.54
N LYS A 131 -16.47 -27.72 -11.25
CA LYS A 131 -17.79 -28.22 -10.79
C LYS A 131 -18.55 -27.23 -9.89
N THR A 132 -19.88 -27.15 -9.99
CA THR A 132 -20.86 -26.77 -8.92
C THR A 132 -22.21 -27.51 -9.14
N ALA A 133 -23.27 -27.50 -8.32
CA ALA A 133 -23.75 -26.68 -7.20
C ALA A 133 -23.63 -27.39 -5.83
N LEU A 134 -23.21 -26.66 -4.78
CA LEU A 134 -23.17 -27.12 -3.37
C LEU A 134 -22.33 -28.39 -3.06
N GLY A 135 -21.01 -28.25 -2.85
CA GLY A 135 -20.14 -29.26 -2.20
C GLY A 135 -18.86 -29.57 -2.99
N THR A 136 -17.68 -29.68 -2.38
CA THR A 136 -17.33 -30.35 -1.11
C THR A 136 -16.42 -29.48 -0.22
N TYR A 137 -16.67 -29.61 1.10
CA TYR A 137 -16.08 -28.98 2.29
C TYR A 137 -14.74 -28.23 2.15
#